data_AF-A0A6L5FWG5-F1
#
_entry.id   AF-A0A6L5FWG5-F1
#
_cell.length_a   1.000
_cell.length_b   1.000
_cell.length_c   1.000
_cell.angle_alpha   90.00
_cell.angle_beta   90.00
_cell.angle_gamma   90.00
#
_symmetry.space_group_name_H-M   'P 1'
#
loop_
_entity.id
_entity.type
_entity.pdbx_description
1 polymer ?
#
loop_
_entity_poly.entity_id
_entity_poly.type
_entity_poly.pdbx_seq_one_letter_code
_entity_poly.pdbx_strand_id
1 'polypeptide(L)'
;MDPRVVSSRVVDPVVSPEGNEYTPGNIVTLIQRARLEDGREVMFQAPSVVALNLIEAKKKLDRALRDRDRYLKSLKEDARYGAWMSKRDDLLLDVFARLTEAVLLSFVAIEGMANAAVSELPKDATVWVERTGQKVRIQKDEMERRLSTAEKLDLVLPIATGLSTIKGTVAWEAFVRMRMIRDDLVHMTDRGYSNEPDDPSPYGRLLRGEGDRCVEDARLVISKAWPAWVPS
;
A
#
# COMPACT_ATOMS: atom_id res chain seq x y z
N MET A 1 -9.75 18.04 11.37
CA MET A 1 -9.99 17.03 10.32
C MET A 1 -8.66 16.79 9.62
N ASP A 2 -8.14 15.56 9.63
CA ASP A 2 -6.89 15.22 8.91
C ASP A 2 -7.10 15.44 7.41
N PRO A 3 -6.28 16.26 6.72
CA PRO A 3 -6.42 16.52 5.28
C PRO A 3 -6.28 15.27 4.39
N ARG A 4 -5.90 14.12 4.96
CA ARG A 4 -5.77 12.84 4.26
C ARG A 4 -7.03 11.97 4.37
N VAL A 5 -7.97 12.32 5.25
CA VAL A 5 -9.30 11.72 5.28
C VAL A 5 -10.21 12.54 4.36
N VAL A 6 -10.44 11.98 3.18
CA VAL A 6 -11.09 12.69 2.08
C VAL A 6 -12.56 12.93 2.34
N SER A 7 -13.24 11.96 2.96
CA SER A 7 -14.62 12.06 3.35
C SER A 7 -14.80 11.39 4.70
N SER A 8 -15.37 12.11 5.66
CA SER A 8 -15.69 11.59 6.98
C SER A 8 -17.17 11.65 7.22
N ARG A 9 -17.73 10.58 7.78
CA ARG A 9 -19.06 10.64 8.37
C ARG A 9 -18.96 11.36 9.70
N VAL A 10 -19.80 12.37 9.89
CA VAL A 10 -19.95 13.08 11.15
C VAL A 10 -20.58 12.11 12.15
N VAL A 11 -19.90 11.89 13.27
CA VAL A 11 -20.37 11.00 14.35
C VAL A 11 -20.95 11.78 15.51
N ASP A 12 -20.42 12.98 15.76
CA ASP A 12 -20.90 13.94 16.75
C ASP A 12 -21.20 15.29 16.06
N PRO A 13 -22.19 16.07 16.52
CA PRO A 13 -22.48 17.37 15.97
C PRO A 13 -21.24 18.28 15.93
N VAL A 14 -21.00 18.92 14.79
CA VAL A 14 -19.87 19.84 14.60
C VAL A 14 -20.34 21.10 13.91
N VAL A 15 -19.77 22.25 14.29
CA VAL A 15 -19.98 23.53 13.60
C VAL A 15 -18.70 23.88 12.86
N SER A 16 -18.76 24.16 11.56
CA SER A 16 -17.58 24.61 10.81
C SER A 16 -17.19 26.03 11.19
N PRO A 17 -15.96 26.47 10.86
CA PRO A 17 -15.55 27.86 11.05
C PRO A 17 -16.46 28.88 10.35
N GLU A 18 -17.17 28.48 9.29
CA GLU A 18 -18.16 29.32 8.59
C GLU A 18 -19.55 29.33 9.27
N GLY A 19 -19.73 28.62 10.38
CA GLY A 19 -20.99 28.54 11.12
C GLY A 19 -21.98 27.49 10.61
N ASN A 20 -21.56 26.59 9.70
CA ASN A 20 -22.43 25.52 9.23
C ASN A 20 -22.52 24.41 10.28
N GLU A 21 -23.73 24.03 10.66
CA GLU A 21 -23.96 22.89 11.54
C GLU A 21 -23.99 21.58 10.74
N TYR A 22 -23.25 20.59 11.21
CA TYR A 22 -23.25 19.22 10.69
C TYR A 22 -23.72 18.27 11.78
N THR A 23 -24.76 17.50 11.48
CA THR A 23 -25.33 16.52 12.38
C THR A 23 -24.73 15.13 12.14
N PRO A 24 -24.81 14.21 13.12
CA PRO A 24 -24.45 12.82 12.92
C PRO A 24 -25.08 12.23 11.65
N GLY A 25 -24.28 11.55 10.84
CA GLY A 25 -24.69 10.99 9.55
C GLY A 25 -24.41 11.89 8.34
N ASN A 26 -24.14 13.19 8.51
CA ASN A 26 -23.63 14.01 7.41
C ASN A 26 -22.26 13.50 6.92
N ILE A 27 -21.99 13.68 5.63
CA ILE A 27 -20.67 13.38 5.05
C ILE A 27 -20.01 14.72 4.77
N VAL A 28 -18.84 14.93 5.37
CA VAL A 28 -18.01 16.10 5.12
C VAL A 28 -16.83 15.66 4.26
N THR A 29 -16.60 16.37 3.17
CA THR A 29 -15.54 16.06 2.20
C THR A 29 -14.56 17.22 2.10
N LEU A 30 -13.27 16.89 2.08
CA LEU A 30 -12.22 17.87 1.88
C LEU A 30 -12.13 18.26 0.40
N ILE A 31 -12.34 19.55 0.11
CA ILE A 31 -12.16 20.13 -1.22
C ILE A 31 -10.78 20.77 -1.29
N GLN A 32 -9.97 20.33 -2.26
CA GLN A 32 -8.71 20.98 -2.61
C GLN A 32 -8.92 21.96 -3.76
N ARG A 33 -8.02 22.94 -3.83
CA ARG A 33 -8.01 23.98 -4.85
C ARG A 33 -6.65 23.97 -5.54
N ALA A 34 -6.64 24.07 -6.85
CA ALA A 34 -5.42 24.27 -7.64
C ALA A 34 -5.64 25.40 -8.65
N ARG A 35 -4.61 26.23 -8.84
CA ARG A 35 -4.59 27.24 -9.89
C ARG A 35 -3.89 26.67 -11.11
N LEU A 36 -4.57 26.68 -12.25
CA LEU A 36 -4.03 26.25 -13.53
C LEU A 36 -3.13 27.34 -14.13
N GLU A 37 -2.31 26.96 -15.12
CA GLU A 37 -1.40 27.88 -15.81
C GLU A 37 -2.14 29.04 -16.49
N ASP A 38 -3.37 28.81 -16.96
CA ASP A 38 -4.23 29.84 -17.56
C ASP A 38 -4.94 30.74 -16.54
N GLY A 39 -4.61 30.59 -15.25
CA GLY A 39 -5.16 31.39 -14.15
C GLY A 39 -6.48 30.90 -13.58
N ARG A 40 -7.14 29.90 -14.18
CA ARG A 40 -8.37 29.31 -13.62
C ARG A 40 -8.10 28.59 -12.31
N GLU A 41 -9.02 28.71 -11.37
CA GLU A 41 -9.02 27.92 -10.12
C GLU A 41 -9.95 26.72 -10.30
N VAL A 42 -9.41 25.51 -10.10
CA VAL A 42 -10.19 24.27 -10.08
C VAL A 42 -10.34 23.78 -8.64
N MET A 43 -11.55 23.36 -8.31
CA MET A 43 -11.86 22.72 -7.03
C MET A 43 -12.10 21.23 -7.30
N PHE A 44 -11.47 20.36 -6.51
CA PHE A 44 -11.62 18.92 -6.65
C PHE A 44 -11.57 18.24 -5.30
N GLN A 45 -12.19 17.06 -5.21
CA GLN A 45 -12.06 16.20 -4.04
C GLN A 45 -10.71 15.48 -4.14
N ALA A 46 -9.84 15.67 -3.14
CA ALA A 46 -8.60 14.90 -3.08
C ALA A 46 -8.94 13.41 -3.05
N PRO A 47 -8.26 12.52 -3.78
CA PRO A 47 -8.54 11.10 -3.67
C PRO A 47 -7.98 10.53 -2.36
N SER A 48 -8.67 9.55 -1.77
CA SER A 48 -8.11 8.84 -0.61
C SER A 48 -6.89 8.07 -1.08
N VAL A 49 -5.74 8.29 -0.43
CA VAL A 49 -4.49 7.61 -0.82
C VAL A 49 -4.67 6.09 -0.79
N VAL A 50 -5.42 5.57 0.18
CA VAL A 50 -5.70 4.14 0.28
C VAL A 50 -6.61 3.67 -0.85
N ALA A 51 -7.74 4.35 -1.04
CA ALA A 51 -8.72 3.94 -2.06
C ALA A 51 -8.13 4.02 -3.47
N LEU A 52 -7.45 5.14 -3.79
CA LEU A 52 -6.80 5.33 -5.08
C LEU A 52 -5.82 4.21 -5.39
N ASN A 53 -4.89 3.95 -4.46
CA ASN A 53 -3.85 2.95 -4.68
C ASN A 53 -4.41 1.54 -4.75
N LEU A 54 -5.39 1.16 -3.93
CA LEU A 54 -6.01 -0.17 -4.00
C LEU A 54 -6.81 -0.37 -5.30
N ILE A 55 -7.55 0.64 -5.75
CA ILE A 55 -8.32 0.58 -7.00
C ILE A 55 -7.37 0.42 -8.20
N GLU A 56 -6.31 1.23 -8.27
CA GLU A 56 -5.33 1.12 -9.35
C GLU A 56 -4.56 -0.20 -9.26
N ALA A 57 -4.13 -0.63 -8.07
CA ALA A 57 -3.49 -1.92 -7.89
C ALA A 57 -4.35 -3.08 -8.41
N LYS A 58 -5.65 -3.08 -8.08
CA LYS A 58 -6.61 -4.10 -8.57
C LYS A 58 -6.71 -4.11 -10.09
N LYS A 59 -6.84 -2.93 -10.72
CA LYS A 59 -6.90 -2.81 -12.19
C LYS A 59 -5.63 -3.37 -12.85
N LYS A 60 -4.45 -3.04 -12.31
CA LYS A 60 -3.16 -3.52 -12.82
C LYS A 60 -3.03 -5.03 -12.64
N LEU A 61 -3.33 -5.54 -11.46
CA LEU A 61 -3.30 -6.96 -11.14
C LEU A 61 -4.22 -7.77 -12.07
N ASP A 62 -5.50 -7.39 -12.16
CA ASP A 62 -6.47 -8.12 -13.00
C ASP A 62 -6.04 -8.22 -14.46
N ARG A 63 -5.43 -7.14 -14.98
CA ARG A 63 -4.89 -7.15 -16.34
C ARG A 63 -3.63 -8.01 -16.44
N ALA A 64 -2.72 -7.89 -15.48
CA ALA A 64 -1.49 -8.67 -15.45
C ALA A 64 -1.77 -10.18 -15.39
N LEU A 65 -2.73 -10.61 -14.58
CA LEU A 65 -3.10 -12.03 -14.46
C LEU A 65 -3.65 -12.59 -15.79
N ARG A 66 -4.49 -11.82 -16.50
CA ARG A 66 -4.98 -12.20 -17.84
C ARG A 66 -3.86 -12.28 -18.87
N ASP A 67 -2.95 -11.31 -18.86
CA ASP A 67 -1.82 -11.25 -19.79
C ASP A 67 -0.79 -12.33 -19.48
N ARG A 68 -0.57 -12.67 -18.21
CA ARG A 68 0.28 -13.76 -17.76
C ARG A 68 -0.27 -15.11 -18.21
N ASP A 69 -1.57 -15.36 -18.02
CA ASP A 69 -2.23 -16.56 -18.54
C ASP A 69 -2.04 -16.70 -20.07
N ARG A 70 -2.21 -15.60 -20.81
CA ARG A 70 -1.97 -15.56 -22.25
C ARG A 70 -0.49 -15.84 -22.60
N TYR A 71 0.45 -15.29 -21.84
CA TYR A 71 1.87 -15.54 -22.02
C TYR A 71 2.20 -17.02 -21.79
N LEU A 72 1.75 -17.61 -20.68
CA LEU A 72 1.98 -19.02 -20.35
C LEU A 72 1.40 -19.97 -21.42
N LYS A 73 0.20 -19.67 -21.94
CA LYS A 73 -0.41 -20.42 -23.05
C LYS A 73 0.34 -20.29 -24.38
N SER A 74 1.22 -19.30 -24.52
CA SER A 74 2.02 -19.09 -25.73
C SER A 74 3.38 -19.82 -25.71
N LEU A 75 3.75 -20.41 -24.56
CA LEU A 75 4.99 -21.14 -24.42
C LEU A 75 5.03 -22.33 -25.37
N LYS A 76 6.21 -22.56 -25.96
CA LYS A 76 6.52 -23.73 -26.77
C LYS A 76 7.85 -24.30 -26.30
N GLU A 77 7.99 -25.61 -26.36
CA GLU A 77 9.27 -26.25 -26.10
C GLU A 77 10.31 -25.80 -27.12
N ASP A 78 11.45 -25.31 -26.63
CA ASP A 78 12.63 -25.02 -27.43
C ASP A 78 13.61 -26.18 -27.31
N ALA A 79 13.68 -26.99 -28.36
CA ALA A 79 14.53 -28.18 -28.43
C ALA A 79 16.03 -27.89 -28.23
N ARG A 80 16.48 -26.65 -28.40
CA ARG A 80 17.89 -26.26 -28.20
C ARG A 80 18.25 -26.15 -26.72
N TYR A 81 17.30 -25.76 -25.90
CA TYR A 81 17.50 -25.49 -24.48
C TYR A 81 16.81 -26.50 -23.56
N GLY A 82 15.97 -27.39 -24.12
CA GLY A 82 15.16 -28.32 -23.32
C GLY A 82 14.20 -27.59 -22.38
N ALA A 83 13.77 -26.39 -22.77
CA ALA A 83 13.01 -25.47 -21.92
C ALA A 83 11.83 -24.86 -22.69
N TRP A 84 10.81 -24.43 -21.95
CA TRP A 84 9.63 -23.78 -22.53
C TRP A 84 9.88 -22.28 -22.66
N MET A 85 9.75 -21.75 -23.88
CA MET A 85 9.99 -20.33 -24.18
C MET A 85 8.83 -19.76 -25.01
N SER A 86 8.57 -18.47 -24.85
CA SER A 86 7.69 -17.71 -25.73
C SER A 86 8.51 -16.75 -26.57
N LYS A 87 7.99 -16.35 -27.73
CA LYS A 87 8.53 -15.24 -28.53
C LYS A 87 7.84 -13.90 -28.20
N ARG A 88 6.98 -13.88 -27.18
CA ARG A 88 6.16 -12.72 -26.77
C ARG A 88 6.81 -11.97 -25.61
N ASP A 89 8.03 -11.51 -25.80
CA ASP A 89 8.78 -10.79 -24.77
C ASP A 89 8.13 -9.46 -24.41
N ASP A 90 7.47 -8.82 -25.39
CA ASP A 90 6.64 -7.62 -25.21
C ASP A 90 5.53 -7.85 -24.17
N LEU A 91 4.80 -8.96 -24.30
CA LEU A 91 3.73 -9.34 -23.38
C LEU A 91 4.28 -9.66 -21.99
N LEU A 92 5.45 -10.31 -21.91
CA LEU A 92 6.08 -10.65 -20.64
C LEU A 92 6.52 -9.41 -19.87
N LEU A 93 7.15 -8.44 -20.55
CA LEU A 93 7.53 -7.16 -19.96
C LEU A 93 6.30 -6.41 -19.43
N ASP A 94 5.22 -6.41 -20.20
CA ASP A 94 3.93 -5.85 -19.82
C ASP A 94 3.34 -6.50 -18.55
N VAL A 95 3.47 -7.83 -18.44
CA VAL A 95 3.06 -8.58 -17.25
C VAL A 95 3.87 -8.15 -16.04
N PHE A 96 5.20 -8.13 -16.16
CA PHE A 96 6.07 -7.74 -15.04
C PHE A 96 5.85 -6.29 -14.61
N ALA A 97 5.75 -5.35 -15.55
CA ALA A 97 5.45 -3.96 -15.23
C ALA A 97 4.16 -3.83 -14.43
N ARG A 98 3.07 -4.49 -14.87
CA ARG A 98 1.77 -4.43 -14.19
C ARG A 98 1.75 -5.15 -12.84
N LEU A 99 2.43 -6.29 -12.71
CA LEU A 99 2.56 -6.98 -11.42
C LEU A 99 3.36 -6.15 -10.42
N THR A 100 4.49 -5.57 -10.85
CA THR A 100 5.30 -4.67 -10.03
C THR A 100 4.48 -3.46 -9.59
N GLU A 101 3.78 -2.79 -10.51
CA GLU A 101 2.88 -1.68 -10.18
C GLU A 101 1.83 -2.08 -9.15
N ALA A 102 1.18 -3.25 -9.32
CA ALA A 102 0.16 -3.72 -8.38
C ALA A 102 0.72 -3.93 -6.96
N VAL A 103 1.91 -4.52 -6.84
CA VAL A 103 2.58 -4.73 -5.55
C VAL A 103 2.95 -3.39 -4.90
N LEU A 104 3.57 -2.48 -5.67
CA LEU A 104 3.98 -1.17 -5.15
C LEU A 104 2.78 -0.33 -4.69
N LEU A 105 1.73 -0.25 -5.50
CA LEU A 105 0.51 0.49 -5.15
C LEU A 105 -0.17 -0.12 -3.91
N SER A 106 -0.25 -1.45 -3.82
CA SER A 106 -0.80 -2.14 -2.64
C SER A 106 -0.02 -1.81 -1.36
N PHE A 107 1.31 -1.74 -1.45
CA PHE A 107 2.16 -1.33 -0.33
C PHE A 107 1.99 0.14 0.03
N VAL A 108 1.91 1.04 -0.98
CA VAL A 108 1.67 2.47 -0.79
C VAL A 108 0.32 2.71 -0.08
N ALA A 109 -0.70 1.91 -0.34
CA ALA A 109 -1.95 1.99 0.40
C ALA A 109 -1.74 1.74 1.91
N ILE A 110 -0.99 0.69 2.28
CA ILE A 110 -0.68 0.41 3.69
C ILE A 110 0.15 1.52 4.31
N GLU A 111 1.18 1.99 3.59
CA GLU A 111 2.05 3.07 4.06
C GLU A 111 1.28 4.38 4.26
N GLY A 112 0.36 4.71 3.33
CA GLY A 112 -0.52 5.87 3.43
C GLY A 112 -1.38 5.84 4.69
N MET A 113 -2.00 4.69 5.00
CA MET A 113 -2.74 4.49 6.26
C MET A 113 -1.83 4.59 7.49
N ALA A 114 -0.66 3.96 7.45
CA ALA A 114 0.27 3.97 8.57
C ALA A 114 0.79 5.39 8.88
N ASN A 115 1.04 6.20 7.85
CA ASN A 115 1.40 7.61 7.99
C ASN A 115 0.22 8.44 8.50
N ALA A 116 -1.01 8.09 8.10
CA ALA A 116 -2.19 8.76 8.62
C ALA A 116 -2.34 8.58 10.14
N ALA A 117 -2.06 7.37 10.63
CA ALA A 117 -2.11 7.04 12.06
C ALA A 117 -1.20 7.94 12.90
N VAL A 118 -0.05 8.35 12.34
CA VAL A 118 0.88 9.25 13.05
C VAL A 118 0.21 10.59 13.36
N SER A 119 -0.59 11.17 12.46
CA SER A 119 -1.17 12.50 12.73
C SER A 119 -2.33 12.46 13.71
N GLU A 120 -3.02 11.33 13.85
CA GLU A 120 -4.08 11.15 14.84
C GLU A 120 -3.54 11.06 16.27
N LEU A 121 -2.23 10.85 16.45
CA LEU A 121 -1.63 10.81 17.79
C LEU A 121 -1.68 12.17 18.51
N PRO A 122 -1.67 12.18 19.87
CA PRO A 122 -1.39 13.39 20.65
C PRO A 122 -0.05 14.04 20.28
N LYS A 123 0.07 15.37 20.44
CA LYS A 123 1.29 16.12 20.05
C LYS A 123 2.56 15.63 20.75
N ASP A 124 2.42 15.17 21.99
CA ASP A 124 3.47 14.66 22.88
C ASP A 124 3.62 13.13 22.83
N ALA A 125 2.93 12.45 21.91
CA ALA A 125 3.02 11.01 21.76
C ALA A 125 4.44 10.57 21.40
N THR A 126 4.89 9.48 22.05
CA THR A 126 6.21 8.89 21.80
C THR A 126 6.16 7.38 21.73
N VAL A 127 7.04 6.82 20.92
CA VAL A 127 7.28 5.37 20.90
C VAL A 127 8.74 5.08 21.19
N TRP A 128 9.01 3.88 21.68
CA TRP A 128 10.36 3.37 21.89
C TRP A 128 10.66 2.31 20.84
N VAL A 129 11.78 2.47 20.14
CA VAL A 129 12.24 1.51 19.13
C VAL A 129 13.64 1.04 19.48
N GLU A 130 13.94 -0.22 19.17
CA GLU A 130 15.29 -0.74 19.30
C GLU A 130 16.10 -0.43 18.04
N ARG A 131 17.30 0.13 18.23
CA ARG A 131 18.26 0.44 17.17
C ARG A 131 19.64 0.06 17.66
N THR A 132 20.31 -0.82 16.96
CA THR A 132 21.71 -1.22 17.28
C THR A 132 21.87 -1.61 18.76
N GLY A 133 20.90 -2.36 19.31
CA GLY A 133 20.89 -2.80 20.72
C GLY A 133 20.54 -1.73 21.75
N GLN A 134 20.13 -0.53 21.34
CA GLN A 134 19.73 0.56 22.22
C GLN A 134 18.26 0.94 22.01
N LYS A 135 17.58 1.28 23.11
CA LYS A 135 16.22 1.84 23.06
C LYS A 135 16.29 3.32 22.75
N VAL A 136 15.73 3.70 21.61
CA VAL A 136 15.65 5.09 21.13
C VAL A 136 14.20 5.55 21.26
N ARG A 137 14.01 6.72 21.88
CA ARG A 137 12.71 7.39 21.95
C ARG A 137 12.49 8.20 20.66
N ILE A 138 11.34 8.02 20.02
CA ILE A 138 10.95 8.77 18.82
C ILE A 138 9.70 9.59 19.16
N GLN A 139 9.78 10.90 18.95
CA GLN A 139 8.67 11.85 19.14
C GLN A 139 7.77 11.89 17.90
N LYS A 140 6.50 12.27 18.06
CA LYS A 140 5.49 12.29 16.98
C LYS A 140 5.99 12.99 15.71
N ASP A 141 6.61 14.16 15.85
CA ASP A 141 7.12 14.98 14.74
C ASP A 141 8.23 14.30 13.92
N GLU A 142 8.89 13.30 14.50
CA GLU A 142 9.90 12.50 13.82
C GLU A 142 9.36 11.16 13.29
N MET A 143 8.20 10.69 13.75
CA MET A 143 7.70 9.34 13.48
C MET A 143 7.49 9.07 11.98
N GLU A 144 6.98 10.05 11.23
CA GLU A 144 6.76 9.87 9.78
C GLU A 144 8.06 9.55 9.03
N ARG A 145 9.18 10.14 9.47
CA ARG A 145 10.49 10.03 8.80
C ARG A 145 11.40 8.95 9.37
N ARG A 146 11.30 8.65 10.67
CA ARG A 146 12.23 7.76 11.38
C ARG A 146 11.70 6.35 11.62
N LEU A 147 10.39 6.14 11.55
CA LEU A 147 9.79 4.81 11.68
C LEU A 147 9.55 4.20 10.30
N SER A 148 9.91 2.93 10.17
CA SER A 148 9.48 2.11 9.04
C SER A 148 7.97 1.88 9.06
N THR A 149 7.39 1.50 7.93
CA THR A 149 5.97 1.11 7.85
C THR A 149 5.63 0.00 8.83
N ALA A 150 6.51 -1.00 8.99
CA ALA A 150 6.32 -2.09 9.93
C ALA A 150 6.21 -1.61 11.38
N GLU A 151 7.04 -0.63 11.77
CA GLU A 151 7.01 -0.06 13.12
C GLU A 151 5.80 0.84 13.34
N LYS A 152 5.37 1.57 12.30
CA LYS A 152 4.11 2.34 12.37
C LYS A 152 2.92 1.41 12.57
N LEU A 153 2.86 0.28 11.87
CA LEU A 153 1.82 -0.73 12.05
C LEU A 153 1.83 -1.36 13.46
N ASP A 154 3.01 -1.62 14.03
CA ASP A 154 3.16 -2.30 15.32
C ASP A 154 3.02 -1.37 16.53
N LEU A 155 3.55 -0.14 16.43
CA LEU A 155 3.72 0.76 17.58
C LEU A 155 2.81 1.98 17.52
N VAL A 156 2.58 2.55 16.34
CA VAL A 156 1.80 3.80 16.20
C VAL A 156 0.31 3.49 16.12
N LEU A 157 -0.06 2.53 15.27
CA LEU A 157 -1.46 2.19 15.01
C LEU A 157 -2.26 1.79 16.25
N PRO A 158 -1.73 0.95 17.17
CA PRO A 158 -2.43 0.62 18.41
C PRO A 158 -2.73 1.84 19.27
N ILE A 159 -1.82 2.83 19.31
CA ILE A 159 -2.01 4.07 20.06
C ILE A 159 -3.07 4.95 19.39
N ALA A 160 -2.99 5.10 18.06
CA ALA A 160 -3.92 5.94 17.30
C ALA A 160 -5.36 5.40 17.31
N THR A 161 -5.53 4.08 17.36
CA THR A 161 -6.86 3.43 17.22
C THR A 161 -7.41 2.86 18.52
N GLY A 162 -6.58 2.69 19.55
CA GLY A 162 -6.93 1.94 20.76
C GLY A 162 -7.06 0.43 20.55
N LEU A 163 -6.72 -0.09 19.37
CA LEU A 163 -6.79 -1.52 19.03
C LEU A 163 -5.48 -2.25 19.38
N SER A 164 -5.52 -3.57 19.46
CA SER A 164 -4.31 -4.38 19.62
C SER A 164 -3.45 -4.37 18.35
N THR A 165 -2.14 -4.53 18.49
CA THR A 165 -1.23 -4.73 17.35
C THR A 165 -1.68 -5.92 16.50
N ILE A 166 -1.54 -5.78 15.18
CA ILE A 166 -1.77 -6.88 14.25
C ILE A 166 -0.57 -7.84 14.18
N LYS A 167 0.56 -7.51 14.81
CA LYS A 167 1.78 -8.33 14.78
C LYS A 167 1.52 -9.74 15.33
N GLY A 168 2.00 -10.74 14.62
CA GLY A 168 1.75 -12.15 14.92
C GLY A 168 0.38 -12.68 14.44
N THR A 169 -0.41 -11.87 13.74
CA THR A 169 -1.64 -12.32 13.08
C THR A 169 -1.41 -12.62 11.60
N VAL A 170 -2.39 -13.28 10.96
CA VAL A 170 -2.41 -13.51 9.51
C VAL A 170 -2.31 -12.21 8.71
N ALA A 171 -2.85 -11.10 9.21
CA ALA A 171 -2.73 -9.80 8.57
C ALA A 171 -1.27 -9.30 8.58
N TRP A 172 -0.54 -9.54 9.67
CA TRP A 172 0.88 -9.20 9.73
C TRP A 172 1.72 -10.06 8.78
N GLU A 173 1.44 -11.36 8.71
CA GLU A 173 2.11 -12.24 7.75
C GLU A 173 1.86 -11.79 6.30
N ALA A 174 0.64 -11.35 5.99
CA ALA A 174 0.30 -10.77 4.69
C ALA A 174 1.10 -9.50 4.39
N PHE A 175 1.22 -8.60 5.38
CA PHE A 175 2.10 -7.43 5.28
C PHE A 175 3.55 -7.83 5.03
N VAL A 176 4.09 -8.79 5.79
CA VAL A 176 5.49 -9.22 5.66
C VAL A 176 5.77 -9.79 4.28
N ARG A 177 4.92 -10.68 3.74
CA ARG A 177 5.09 -11.25 2.40
C ARG A 177 5.13 -10.17 1.32
N MET A 178 4.16 -9.25 1.34
CA MET A 178 4.09 -8.17 0.36
C MET A 178 5.28 -7.21 0.48
N ARG A 179 5.70 -6.88 1.71
CA ARG A 179 6.90 -6.07 1.95
C ARG A 179 8.13 -6.73 1.35
N MET A 180 8.32 -8.04 1.54
CA MET A 180 9.46 -8.77 0.98
C MET A 180 9.49 -8.68 -0.56
N ILE A 181 8.37 -8.94 -1.23
CA ILE A 181 8.28 -8.83 -2.69
C ILE A 181 8.59 -7.39 -3.14
N ARG A 182 8.00 -6.39 -2.48
CA ARG A 182 8.25 -4.98 -2.76
C ARG A 182 9.72 -4.62 -2.61
N ASP A 183 10.34 -5.02 -1.51
CA ASP A 183 11.73 -4.69 -1.22
C ASP A 183 12.66 -5.33 -2.26
N ASP A 184 12.39 -6.58 -2.65
CA ASP A 184 13.15 -7.28 -3.69
C ASP A 184 12.98 -6.62 -5.08
N LEU A 185 11.80 -6.07 -5.39
CA LEU A 185 11.53 -5.37 -6.65
C LEU A 185 12.16 -3.96 -6.70
N VAL A 186 12.26 -3.27 -5.57
CA VAL A 186 12.78 -1.90 -5.47
C VAL A 186 14.30 -1.89 -5.26
N HIS A 187 14.81 -2.82 -4.46
CA HIS A 187 16.21 -2.93 -4.08
C HIS A 187 16.83 -4.15 -4.74
N MET A 188 16.87 -4.12 -6.08
CA MET A 188 17.42 -5.23 -6.87
C MET A 188 18.92 -5.36 -6.58
N THR A 189 19.27 -6.38 -5.82
CA THR A 189 20.66 -6.79 -5.52
C THR A 189 21.08 -7.94 -6.44
N ASP A 190 22.25 -8.54 -6.24
CA ASP A 190 22.70 -9.70 -7.02
C ASP A 190 21.69 -10.87 -7.02
N ARG A 191 20.95 -11.03 -5.91
CA ARG A 191 19.83 -11.99 -5.79
C ARG A 191 18.68 -11.70 -6.77
N GLY A 192 18.55 -10.46 -7.20
CA GLY A 192 17.58 -9.98 -8.19
C GLY A 192 17.75 -10.59 -9.59
N TYR A 193 18.90 -11.20 -9.87
CA TYR A 193 19.25 -11.80 -11.16
C TYR A 193 19.42 -13.32 -11.10
N SER A 194 18.95 -13.97 -10.04
CA SER A 194 19.03 -15.43 -9.94
C SER A 194 18.45 -16.13 -11.18
N ASN A 195 19.24 -17.04 -11.74
CA ASN A 195 18.86 -17.94 -12.83
C ASN A 195 18.52 -19.35 -12.30
N GLU A 196 18.57 -19.57 -10.99
CA GLU A 196 18.24 -20.84 -10.37
C GLU A 196 16.72 -21.03 -10.37
N PRO A 197 16.18 -22.13 -10.95
CA PRO A 197 14.74 -22.36 -10.99
C PRO A 197 14.11 -22.41 -9.60
N ASP A 198 14.77 -23.02 -8.62
CA ASP A 198 14.18 -23.25 -7.28
C ASP A 198 14.41 -22.08 -6.30
N ASP A 199 15.31 -21.14 -6.62
CA ASP A 199 15.47 -19.85 -5.93
C ASP A 199 15.33 -18.71 -6.96
N PRO A 200 14.12 -18.50 -7.50
CA PRO A 200 13.93 -17.59 -8.64
C PRO A 200 14.16 -16.13 -8.26
N SER A 201 14.58 -15.35 -9.25
CA SER A 201 14.56 -13.89 -9.17
C SER A 201 13.19 -13.32 -8.78
N PRO A 202 13.09 -12.06 -8.34
CA PRO A 202 11.80 -11.43 -8.01
C PRO A 202 10.79 -11.51 -9.16
N TYR A 203 11.24 -11.37 -10.41
CA TYR A 203 10.38 -11.56 -11.59
C TYR A 203 9.95 -13.01 -11.79
N GLY A 204 10.83 -13.99 -11.53
CA GLY A 204 10.45 -15.40 -11.52
C GLY A 204 9.40 -15.73 -10.45
N ARG A 205 9.51 -15.12 -9.26
CA ARG A 205 8.51 -15.22 -8.17
C ARG A 205 7.16 -14.61 -8.58
N LEU A 206 7.17 -13.45 -9.24
CA LEU A 206 5.96 -12.84 -9.82
C LEU A 206 5.33 -13.71 -10.92
N LEU A 207 6.15 -14.33 -11.77
CA LEU A 207 5.66 -15.26 -12.79
C LEU A 207 4.99 -16.49 -12.17
N ARG A 208 5.49 -16.96 -11.01
CA ARG A 208 4.93 -18.05 -10.19
C ARG A 208 3.68 -17.66 -9.40
N GLY A 209 3.38 -16.37 -9.30
CA GLY A 209 2.17 -15.86 -8.65
C GLY A 209 2.34 -15.43 -7.20
N GLU A 210 3.56 -15.25 -6.70
CA GLU A 210 3.77 -14.78 -5.33
C GLU A 210 3.19 -13.38 -5.06
N GLY A 211 3.00 -12.57 -6.10
CA GLY A 211 2.35 -11.25 -6.02
C GLY A 211 0.83 -11.24 -6.23
N ASP A 212 0.21 -12.39 -6.51
CA ASP A 212 -1.18 -12.46 -7.00
C ASP A 212 -2.22 -12.02 -5.97
N ARG A 213 -1.83 -11.98 -4.70
CA ARG A 213 -2.70 -11.62 -3.58
C ARG A 213 -2.37 -10.25 -3.00
N CYS A 214 -1.52 -9.44 -3.65
CA CYS A 214 -1.04 -8.19 -3.07
C CYS A 214 -2.19 -7.23 -2.68
N VAL A 215 -3.26 -7.16 -3.48
CA VAL A 215 -4.42 -6.30 -3.21
C VAL A 215 -5.24 -6.84 -2.04
N GLU A 216 -5.51 -8.14 -2.01
CA GLU A 216 -6.25 -8.80 -0.94
C GLU A 216 -5.48 -8.75 0.38
N ASP A 217 -4.17 -8.95 0.33
CA ASP A 217 -3.27 -8.88 1.49
C ASP A 217 -3.22 -7.44 2.02
N ALA A 218 -3.13 -6.42 1.16
CA ALA A 218 -3.23 -5.03 1.58
C ALA A 218 -4.59 -4.69 2.19
N ARG A 219 -5.68 -5.14 1.57
CA ARG A 219 -7.04 -4.97 2.12
C ARG A 219 -7.16 -5.64 3.49
N LEU A 220 -6.63 -6.85 3.65
CA LEU A 220 -6.63 -7.56 4.93
C LEU A 220 -5.88 -6.79 6.01
N VAL A 221 -4.66 -6.31 5.70
CA VAL A 221 -3.86 -5.47 6.60
C VAL A 221 -4.64 -4.24 7.04
N ILE A 222 -5.18 -3.47 6.10
CA ILE A 222 -5.90 -2.23 6.37
C ILE A 222 -7.16 -2.52 7.19
N SER A 223 -7.96 -3.51 6.79
CA SER A 223 -9.20 -3.86 7.49
C SER A 223 -9.00 -4.34 8.92
N LYS A 224 -7.85 -4.97 9.22
CA LYS A 224 -7.53 -5.45 10.57
C LYS A 224 -6.83 -4.42 11.43
N ALA A 225 -5.95 -3.61 10.85
CA ALA A 225 -5.25 -2.56 11.55
C ALA A 225 -6.15 -1.37 11.87
N TRP A 226 -7.02 -0.98 10.93
CA TRP A 226 -7.89 0.18 11.08
C TRP A 226 -9.21 0.00 10.31
N PRO A 227 -10.21 -0.70 10.90
CA PRO A 227 -11.47 -1.02 10.23
C PRO A 227 -12.21 0.20 9.67
N ALA A 228 -12.15 1.35 10.36
CA ALA A 228 -12.80 2.60 9.96
C ALA A 228 -12.28 3.21 8.64
N TRP A 229 -11.15 2.72 8.11
CA TRP A 229 -10.51 3.21 6.90
C TRP A 229 -10.89 2.46 5.62
N VAL A 230 -11.63 1.36 5.74
CA VAL A 230 -12.17 0.66 4.57
C VAL A 230 -13.49 1.35 4.20
N PRO A 231 -13.63 1.90 2.97
CA PRO A 231 -14.91 2.41 2.51
C PRO A 231 -15.96 1.29 2.59
N SER A 232 -17.09 1.55 3.26
CA SER A 232 -18.25 0.66 3.29
C SER A 232 -18.91 0.57 1.92
#